data_AF-A0A285N3L3-F1
#
_entry.id   AF-A0A285N3L3-F1
#
_cell.length_a   1.000
_cell.length_b   1.000
_cell.length_c   1.000
_cell.angle_alpha   90.00
_cell.angle_beta   90.00
_cell.angle_gamma   90.00
#
_symmetry.space_group_name_H-M   'P 1'
#
loop_
_entity.id
_entity.type
_entity.pdbx_description
1 polymer ?
#
loop_
_entity_poly.entity_id
_entity_poly.type
_entity_poly.pdbx_seq_one_letter_code
_entity_poly.pdbx_strand_id
1 'polypeptide(L)' 'MIYILLTLGIIIGVYAIFNNIGGIFSALSIKDPTLMSVKLLQSLLPVIAGAVILYVSATNLYDIIKKK' A
#
# COMPACT_ATOMS: atom_id res chain seq x y z
N MET A 1 -2.84 8.38 -22.06
CA MET A 1 -1.90 7.33 -21.60
C MET A 1 -1.46 7.54 -20.15
N ILE A 2 -0.91 8.70 -19.77
CA ILE A 2 -0.46 8.98 -18.38
C ILE A 2 -1.58 8.88 -17.33
N TYR A 3 -2.77 9.43 -17.58
CA TYR A 3 -3.90 9.33 -16.64
C TYR A 3 -4.27 7.87 -16.31
N ILE A 4 -4.27 7.00 -17.31
CA ILE A 4 -4.60 5.57 -17.14
C ILE A 4 -3.54 4.89 -16.27
N LEU A 5 -2.25 5.17 -16.51
CA LEU A 5 -1.17 4.61 -15.72
C LEU A 5 -1.23 5.07 -14.25
N LEU A 6 -1.56 6.33 -13.99
CA LEU A 6 -1.69 6.85 -12.63
C LEU A 6 -2.92 6.28 -11.92
N THR A 7 -4.05 6.17 -12.61
CA THR A 7 -5.25 5.50 -12.07
C THR A 7 -4.95 4.03 -11.73
N LEU A 8 -4.24 3.31 -12.60
CA LEU A 8 -3.78 1.95 -12.31
C LEU A 8 -2.83 1.91 -11.11
N GLY A 9 -1.91 2.86 -11.00
CA GLY A 9 -1.03 2.99 -9.84
C GLY A 9 -1.80 3.16 -8.53
N ILE A 10 -2.85 4.00 -8.52
CA ILE A 10 -3.74 4.16 -7.37
C ILE A 10 -4.43 2.83 -7.04
N ILE A 11 -5.01 2.13 -8.02
CA ILE A 11 -5.69 0.85 -7.83
C ILE A 11 -4.73 -0.20 -7.25
N ILE A 12 -3.51 -0.31 -7.80
CA ILE A 12 -2.48 -1.24 -7.33
C ILE A 12 -2.07 -0.90 -5.89
N GLY A 13 -1.86 0.39 -5.59
CA GLY A 13 -1.51 0.85 -4.25
C GLY A 13 -2.60 0.52 -3.22
N VAL A 14 -3.86 0.81 -3.54
CA VAL A 14 -5.03 0.42 -2.72
C VAL A 14 -5.03 -1.09 -2.51
N TYR A 15 -4.95 -1.87 -3.59
CA TYR A 15 -4.99 -3.33 -3.54
C TYR A 15 -3.89 -3.91 -2.63
N ALA A 16 -2.65 -3.44 -2.76
CA ALA A 16 -1.54 -3.88 -1.94
C ALA A 16 -1.78 -3.60 -0.44
N ILE A 17 -2.33 -2.44 -0.09
CA ILE A 17 -2.68 -2.09 1.29
C ILE A 17 -3.76 -3.05 1.81
N PHE A 18 -4.91 -3.11 1.15
CA PHE A 18 -6.06 -3.89 1.65
C PHE A 18 -5.77 -5.39 1.72
N ASN A 19 -4.98 -5.92 0.80
CA ASN A 19 -4.63 -7.34 0.80
C ASN A 19 -3.69 -7.74 1.95
N ASN A 20 -2.90 -6.80 2.48
CA ASN A 20 -1.87 -7.10 3.49
C ASN A 20 -2.15 -6.50 4.87
N ILE A 21 -3.08 -5.53 4.98
CA ILE A 21 -3.40 -4.88 6.25
C ILE A 21 -3.98 -5.86 7.28
N GLY A 22 -4.76 -6.85 6.83
CA GLY A 22 -5.25 -7.95 7.67
C GLY A 22 -4.10 -8.79 8.28
N GLY A 23 -2.99 -8.92 7.55
CA GLY A 23 -1.78 -9.58 8.02
C GLY A 23 -1.16 -8.89 9.23
N ILE A 24 -1.16 -7.54 9.25
CA ILE A 24 -0.67 -6.73 10.38
C ILE A 24 -1.50 -7.00 11.63
N PHE A 25 -2.84 -6.94 11.53
CA PHE A 25 -3.72 -7.24 12.66
C PHE A 25 -3.56 -8.68 13.14
N SER A 26 -3.41 -9.63 12.20
CA SER A 26 -3.20 -11.04 12.55
C SER A 26 -1.86 -11.30 13.24
N ALA A 27 -0.83 -10.50 12.94
CA ALA A 27 0.49 -10.63 13.56
C ALA A 27 0.44 -10.22 15.03
N LEU A 28 -0.33 -9.18 15.38
CA LEU A 28 -0.48 -8.70 16.76
C LEU A 28 -1.18 -9.71 17.70
N SER A 29 -1.88 -10.70 17.14
CA SER A 29 -2.51 -11.78 17.91
C SER A 29 -1.57 -12.96 18.20
N ILE A 30 -0.34 -12.96 17.67
CA ILE A 30 0.63 -14.05 17.83
C ILE A 30 1.37 -13.88 19.17
N LYS A 31 1.38 -14.93 19.98
CA LYS A 31 2.06 -14.94 21.29
C LYS A 31 3.58 -15.11 21.19
N ASP A 32 4.06 -15.81 20.16
CA ASP A 32 5.49 -15.99 19.93
C ASP A 32 6.08 -14.70 19.31
N PRO A 33 7.01 -14.02 20.00
CA PRO A 33 7.55 -12.74 19.56
C PRO A 33 8.34 -12.85 18.25
N THR A 34 9.00 -13.99 17.99
CA THR A 34 9.77 -14.21 16.77
C THR A 34 8.82 -14.34 15.59
N LEU A 35 7.81 -15.20 15.71
CA LEU A 35 6.80 -15.40 14.66
C LEU A 35 5.95 -14.14 14.43
N MET A 36 5.63 -13.40 15.49
CA MET A 36 4.97 -12.10 15.40
C MET A 36 5.78 -11.14 14.54
N SER A 37 7.07 -10.96 14.85
CA SER A 37 7.93 -10.00 14.15
C SER A 37 8.06 -10.30 12.66
N VAL A 38 8.23 -11.58 12.30
CA VAL A 38 8.35 -12.03 10.91
C VAL A 38 7.05 -11.74 10.14
N LYS A 39 5.90 -12.11 10.70
CA LYS A 39 4.61 -11.92 10.05
C LYS A 39 4.22 -10.45 9.95
N LEU A 40 4.57 -9.66 10.97
CA LEU A 40 4.38 -8.22 10.99
C LEU A 40 5.21 -7.58 9.86
N LEU A 41 6.49 -7.94 9.73
CA LEU A 41 7.38 -7.41 8.68
C LEU A 41 6.89 -7.80 7.28
N GLN A 42 6.48 -9.07 7.10
CA GLN A 42 5.93 -9.59 5.85
C GLN A 42 4.69 -8.82 5.40
N SER A 43 3.86 -8.38 6.35
CA SER A 43 2.60 -7.67 6.07
C SER A 43 2.80 -6.16 5.96
N LEU A 44 3.70 -5.58 6.75
CA LEU A 44 4.01 -4.14 6.74
C LEU A 44 4.66 -3.69 5.44
N LEU A 45 5.60 -4.47 4.91
CA LEU A 45 6.35 -4.08 3.70
C LEU A 45 5.42 -3.82 2.49
N PRO A 46 4.50 -4.72 2.13
CA PRO A 46 3.52 -4.47 1.07
C PRO A 46 2.59 -3.29 1.35
N VAL A 47 2.19 -3.07 2.61
CA VAL A 47 1.31 -1.95 2.99
C VAL A 47 2.03 -0.61 2.79
N ILE A 48 3.29 -0.51 3.22
CA ILE A 48 4.11 0.70 3.04
C ILE A 48 4.34 0.93 1.54
N ALA A 49 4.73 -0.10 0.79
CA ALA A 49 4.92 0.01 -0.65
C ALA A 49 3.63 0.46 -1.36
N GLY A 50 2.48 -0.12 -1.01
CA GLY A 50 1.17 0.27 -1.53
C GLY A 50 0.82 1.72 -1.22
N ALA A 51 1.08 2.19 0.00
CA ALA A 51 0.85 3.58 0.41
C ALA A 51 1.71 4.57 -0.38
N VAL A 52 2.99 4.25 -0.61
CA VAL A 52 3.89 5.09 -1.42
C VAL A 52 3.40 5.17 -2.86
N ILE A 53 3.08 4.03 -3.50
CA ILE A 53 2.57 4.00 -4.87
C ILE A 53 1.29 4.81 -5.00
N LEU A 54 0.36 4.63 -4.05
CA LEU A 54 -0.91 5.35 -4.02
C LEU A 54 -0.68 6.86 -3.90
N TYR A 55 0.17 7.28 -2.96
CA TYR A 55 0.47 8.68 -2.73
C TYR A 55 1.10 9.35 -3.95
N VAL A 56 2.15 8.74 -4.51
CA VAL A 56 2.85 9.27 -5.70
C VAL A 56 1.92 9.31 -6.91
N SER A 57 1.09 8.29 -7.10
CA SER A 57 0.17 8.24 -8.24
C SER A 57 -0.96 9.26 -8.11
N ALA A 58 -1.53 9.40 -6.91
CA ALA A 58 -2.59 10.36 -6.62
C ALA A 58 -2.11 11.82 -6.71
N THR A 59 -0.93 12.11 -6.15
CA THR A 59 -0.34 13.46 -6.21
C THR A 59 -0.01 13.87 -7.64
N ASN A 60 0.64 13.00 -8.42
CA ASN A 60 0.90 13.27 -9.82
C ASN A 60 -0.39 13.45 -10.64
N LEU A 61 -1.41 12.63 -10.38
CA LEU A 61 -2.70 12.75 -11.07
C LEU A 61 -3.38 14.07 -10.73
N TYR A 62 -3.39 14.45 -9.45
CA TYR A 62 -3.92 15.72 -8.97
C TYR A 62 -3.21 16.91 -9.61
N ASP A 63 -1.88 16.90 -9.65
CA ASP A 63 -1.10 17.99 -10.24
C ASP A 63 -1.35 18.13 -11.74
N ILE A 64 -1.50 17.02 -12.46
CA ILE A 64 -1.82 17.04 -13.89
C ILE A 64 -3.22 17.62 -14.12
N ILE A 65 -4.20 17.25 -13.29
CA ILE A 65 -5.58 17.76 -13.40
C ILE A 65 -5.60 19.25 -13.04
N LYS A 66 -4.88 19.68 -12.00
CA LYS A 66 -4.85 21.06 -11.52
C LYS A 66 -4.07 22.02 -12.43
N LYS A 67 -3.04 21.53 -13.12
CA LYS A 67 -2.25 22.32 -14.09
C LYS A 67 -2.95 22.45 -15.45
N LYS A 68 -4.07 21.77 -15.65
CA LYS A 68 -4.97 21.96 -16.80
C LYS A 68 -6.04 22.99 -16.48
#